data_AF-A0A661ZT68-F1
#
_entry.id   AF-A0A661ZT68-F1
#
_cell.length_a   1.000
_cell.length_b   1.000
_cell.length_c   1.000
_cell.angle_alpha   90.00
_cell.angle_beta   90.00
_cell.angle_gamma   90.00
#
_symmetry.space_group_name_H-M   'P 1'
#
loop_
_entity.id
_entity.type
_entity.pdbx_description
1 polymer ?
#
loop_
_entity_poly.entity_id
_entity_poly.type
_entity_poly.pdbx_seq_one_letter_code
_entity_poly.pdbx_strand_id
1 'polypeptide(L)'
;MDFAVNTFKGEYYIQLRKVYRFSIIFDEDEIFFFNIRIFFINFNIHPLQLLTKPEKNEKKKKEKEKKKRRERVKSLKNDGLMALKLTWRVIDTFKLKKIELSLDTTNVITNAYLIPVFAILNGNRVQLNINYIGDTGVIIKYENTLFRILFATIKSYLKHKKRKLKT
;
A
#
# COMPACT_ATOMS: atom_id res chain seq x y z
N MET A 1 -11.77 3.84 -7.99
CA MET A 1 -11.19 2.81 -7.11
C MET A 1 -10.56 3.62 -6.02
N ASP A 2 -11.01 3.44 -4.81
CA ASP A 2 -10.64 4.28 -3.69
C ASP A 2 -9.81 3.42 -2.75
N PHE A 3 -8.70 3.96 -2.28
CA PHE A 3 -7.84 3.33 -1.30
C PHE A 3 -7.78 4.26 -0.10
N ALA A 4 -7.97 3.75 1.10
CA ALA A 4 -7.89 4.54 2.31
C ALA A 4 -7.15 3.78 3.40
N VAL A 5 -6.33 4.53 4.12
CA VAL A 5 -5.64 4.10 5.34
C VAL A 5 -6.14 5.00 6.46
N ASN A 6 -6.60 4.43 7.56
CA ASN A 6 -7.04 5.13 8.75
C ASN A 6 -6.39 4.47 9.96
N THR A 7 -5.39 5.13 10.52
CA THR A 7 -4.63 4.60 11.65
C THR A 7 -5.32 4.75 12.99
N PHE A 8 -6.29 5.68 13.13
CA PHE A 8 -7.06 5.85 14.38
C PHE A 8 -7.92 4.63 14.72
N LYS A 9 -8.39 3.93 13.69
CA LYS A 9 -9.27 2.75 13.84
C LYS A 9 -8.59 1.46 13.37
N GLY A 10 -7.30 1.50 13.04
CA GLY A 10 -6.62 0.38 12.39
C GLY A 10 -7.31 -0.07 11.08
N GLU A 11 -8.01 0.82 10.39
CA GLU A 11 -8.84 0.51 9.21
C GLU A 11 -8.07 0.78 7.91
N TYR A 12 -7.85 -0.25 7.10
CA TYR A 12 -7.18 -0.15 5.80
C TYR A 12 -8.09 -0.72 4.75
N TYR A 13 -8.59 0.05 3.78
CA TYR A 13 -9.51 -0.48 2.78
C TYR A 13 -9.22 -0.08 1.34
N ILE A 14 -9.61 -0.97 0.43
CA ILE A 14 -9.56 -0.83 -1.01
C ILE A 14 -10.97 -1.04 -1.55
N GLN A 15 -11.53 -0.07 -2.26
CA GLN A 15 -12.88 -0.11 -2.79
C GLN A 15 -12.89 0.09 -4.31
N LEU A 16 -13.50 -0.83 -5.06
CA LEU A 16 -13.71 -0.72 -6.50
C LEU A 16 -15.18 -0.42 -6.82
N ARG A 17 -15.45 0.79 -7.33
CA ARG A 17 -16.75 1.22 -7.90
C ARG A 17 -17.97 0.86 -7.04
N LYS A 18 -17.87 0.98 -5.71
CA LYS A 18 -18.91 0.59 -4.72
C LYS A 18 -19.33 -0.90 -4.74
N VAL A 19 -18.78 -1.70 -5.63
CA VAL A 19 -19.12 -3.12 -5.80
C VAL A 19 -18.21 -3.99 -4.93
N TYR A 20 -16.91 -3.71 -4.95
CA TYR A 20 -15.94 -4.48 -4.16
C TYR A 20 -15.38 -3.58 -3.07
N ARG A 21 -15.30 -4.07 -1.84
CA ARG A 21 -14.55 -3.43 -0.76
C ARG A 21 -13.76 -4.51 -0.03
N PHE A 22 -12.45 -4.37 -0.01
CA PHE A 22 -11.56 -5.16 0.82
C PHE A 22 -11.12 -4.26 1.96
N SER A 23 -11.25 -4.66 3.21
CA SER A 23 -10.77 -3.91 4.36
C SER A 23 -10.05 -4.82 5.36
N ILE A 24 -8.98 -4.29 5.94
CA ILE A 24 -8.24 -4.87 7.04
C ILE A 24 -8.54 -4.00 8.25
N ILE A 25 -8.99 -4.60 9.34
CA ILE A 25 -9.22 -3.91 10.61
C ILE A 25 -8.28 -4.55 11.62
N PHE A 26 -7.40 -3.76 12.23
CA PHE A 26 -6.52 -4.18 13.32
C PHE A 26 -7.19 -3.84 14.64
N ASP A 27 -7.38 -4.85 15.49
CA ASP A 27 -7.94 -4.70 16.84
C ASP A 27 -6.81 -4.64 17.88
N GLU A 28 -7.10 -4.13 19.08
CA GLU A 28 -6.10 -3.91 20.16
C GLU A 28 -5.43 -5.21 20.63
N ASP A 29 -6.08 -6.36 20.42
CA ASP A 29 -5.62 -7.70 20.85
C ASP A 29 -4.77 -8.45 19.80
N GLU A 30 -4.00 -7.75 18.95
CA GLU A 30 -3.16 -8.32 17.87
C GLU A 30 -3.91 -9.10 16.76
N ILE A 31 -5.24 -9.20 16.82
CA ILE A 31 -6.04 -9.90 15.80
C ILE A 31 -6.45 -8.91 14.71
N PHE A 32 -6.01 -9.18 13.47
CA PHE A 32 -6.48 -8.44 12.30
C PHE A 32 -7.51 -9.24 11.51
N PHE A 33 -8.57 -8.57 11.05
CA PHE A 33 -9.66 -9.16 10.27
C PHE A 33 -9.58 -8.73 8.81
N PHE A 34 -9.75 -9.67 7.88
CA PHE A 34 -10.00 -9.34 6.48
C PHE A 34 -11.50 -9.35 6.19
N ASN A 35 -12.07 -8.19 5.92
CA ASN A 35 -13.44 -8.05 5.45
C ASN A 35 -13.42 -7.82 3.93
N ILE A 36 -13.99 -8.76 3.17
CA ILE A 36 -14.12 -8.67 1.73
C ILE A 36 -15.60 -8.61 1.39
N ARG A 37 -16.07 -7.46 0.95
CA ARG A 37 -17.41 -7.24 0.44
C ARG A 37 -17.41 -7.28 -1.08
N ILE A 38 -18.25 -8.14 -1.64
CA ILE A 38 -18.48 -8.28 -3.08
C ILE A 38 -19.99 -8.12 -3.31
N PHE A 39 -20.40 -7.01 -3.92
CA PHE A 39 -21.81 -6.59 -4.03
C PHE A 39 -22.53 -6.58 -2.67
N PHE A 40 -23.33 -7.63 -2.40
CA PHE A 40 -24.11 -7.81 -1.17
C PHE A 40 -23.54 -8.90 -0.24
N ILE A 41 -22.50 -9.60 -0.68
CA ILE A 41 -21.90 -10.72 0.06
C ILE A 41 -20.71 -10.19 0.85
N ASN A 42 -20.67 -10.43 2.16
CA ASN A 42 -19.55 -10.09 3.03
C ASN A 42 -18.82 -11.37 3.44
N PHE A 43 -17.52 -11.44 3.18
CA PHE A 43 -16.63 -12.49 3.66
C PHE A 43 -15.76 -11.91 4.77
N ASN A 44 -15.76 -12.54 5.94
CA ASN A 44 -14.87 -12.23 7.04
C ASN A 44 -13.87 -13.37 7.18
N ILE A 45 -12.60 -13.12 6.91
CA ILE A 45 -11.53 -14.13 6.98
C ILE A 45 -10.64 -13.82 8.18
N HIS A 46 -10.53 -14.81 9.07
CA HIS A 46 -9.66 -14.78 10.24
C HIS A 46 -8.34 -15.49 9.91
N PRO A 47 -7.20 -14.77 9.83
CA PRO A 47 -5.92 -15.34 9.41
C PRO A 47 -5.39 -16.41 10.36
N LEU A 48 -5.74 -16.36 11.66
CA LEU A 48 -5.33 -17.34 12.66
C LEU A 48 -5.82 -18.78 12.37
N GLN A 49 -6.91 -18.93 11.60
CA GLN A 49 -7.44 -20.25 11.21
C GLN A 49 -6.78 -20.84 9.95
N LEU A 50 -5.98 -20.03 9.23
CA LEU A 50 -5.25 -20.46 8.03
C LEU A 50 -3.82 -20.93 8.33
N LEU A 51 -3.28 -20.58 9.50
CA LEU A 51 -1.91 -20.91 9.93
C LEU A 51 -1.76 -22.32 10.52
N THR A 52 -2.86 -23.03 10.77
CA THR A 52 -2.87 -24.40 11.30
C THR A 52 -3.23 -25.42 10.22
N LYS A 53 -2.29 -25.73 9.32
CA LYS A 53 -2.20 -27.05 8.66
C LYS A 53 -0.76 -27.36 8.22
N PRO A 54 -0.37 -28.64 8.25
CA PRO A 54 0.98 -29.09 8.57
C PRO A 54 1.97 -28.97 7.42
N GLU A 55 3.22 -28.63 7.78
CA GLU A 55 4.39 -28.76 6.93
C GLU A 55 4.54 -30.20 6.42
N LYS A 56 4.67 -30.38 5.11
CA LYS A 56 5.30 -31.57 4.56
C LYS A 56 6.18 -31.25 3.34
N ASN A 57 7.48 -31.23 3.63
CA ASN A 57 8.59 -31.77 2.84
C ASN A 57 8.77 -31.33 1.39
N GLU A 58 9.59 -30.29 1.17
CA GLU A 58 10.45 -30.22 -0.02
C GLU A 58 11.86 -29.70 0.34
N LYS A 59 12.63 -30.52 1.06
CA LYS A 59 14.09 -30.41 1.13
C LYS A 59 14.72 -31.60 0.41
N LYS A 60 14.99 -31.48 -0.89
CA LYS A 60 16.08 -32.17 -1.61
C LYS A 60 16.10 -31.80 -3.09
N LYS A 61 16.92 -30.80 -3.45
CA LYS A 61 17.73 -30.71 -4.70
C LYS A 61 18.41 -29.33 -4.78
N LYS A 62 19.53 -29.17 -4.06
CA LYS A 62 20.43 -28.03 -4.25
C LYS A 62 21.88 -28.52 -4.23
N GLU A 63 22.34 -29.08 -5.35
CA GLU A 63 23.80 -29.25 -5.53
C GLU A 63 24.36 -29.24 -6.96
N LYS A 64 23.61 -28.76 -7.98
CA LYS A 64 24.15 -28.70 -9.37
C LYS A 64 24.03 -27.34 -10.09
N GLU A 65 23.92 -26.21 -9.39
CA GLU A 65 23.78 -24.88 -10.04
C GLU A 65 24.88 -23.85 -9.72
N LYS A 66 26.08 -24.27 -9.31
CA LYS A 66 27.16 -23.31 -8.99
C LYS A 66 27.94 -22.77 -10.21
N LYS A 67 27.69 -23.21 -11.45
CA LYS A 67 28.35 -22.66 -12.67
C LYS A 67 27.51 -21.73 -13.57
N LYS A 68 26.18 -21.63 -13.40
CA LYS A 68 25.31 -20.68 -14.15
C LYS A 68 25.09 -19.32 -13.45
N ARG A 69 25.75 -19.10 -12.30
CA ARG A 69 25.42 -18.01 -11.36
C ARG A 69 26.00 -16.64 -11.75
N ARG A 70 26.98 -16.54 -12.67
CA ARG A 70 27.65 -15.27 -13.00
C ARG A 70 26.97 -14.47 -14.13
N GLU A 71 26.18 -15.10 -15.00
CA GLU A 71 25.39 -14.39 -16.02
C GLU A 71 24.00 -13.97 -15.52
N ARG A 72 23.35 -14.78 -14.66
CA ARG A 72 22.04 -14.45 -14.04
C ARG A 72 22.08 -13.21 -13.14
N VAL A 73 23.22 -12.88 -12.54
CA VAL A 73 23.35 -11.72 -11.63
C VAL A 73 23.33 -10.40 -12.38
N LYS A 74 23.73 -10.36 -13.66
CA LYS A 74 23.61 -9.17 -14.51
C LYS A 74 22.19 -8.99 -15.07
N SER A 75 21.46 -10.08 -15.36
CA SER A 75 20.05 -9.98 -15.79
C SER A 75 19.12 -9.59 -14.62
N LEU A 76 19.32 -10.16 -13.43
CA LEU A 76 18.51 -9.86 -12.24
C LEU A 76 18.62 -8.39 -11.78
N LYS A 77 19.77 -7.75 -11.95
CA LYS A 77 19.91 -6.31 -11.67
C LYS A 77 19.06 -5.46 -12.61
N ASN A 78 19.00 -5.82 -13.90
CA ASN A 78 18.19 -5.11 -14.88
C ASN A 78 16.69 -5.40 -14.70
N ASP A 79 16.33 -6.64 -14.35
CA ASP A 79 14.94 -7.03 -14.09
C ASP A 79 14.41 -6.44 -12.77
N GLY A 80 15.23 -6.36 -11.73
CA GLY A 80 14.87 -5.71 -10.46
C GLY A 80 14.69 -4.20 -10.60
N LEU A 81 15.59 -3.53 -11.33
CA LEU A 81 15.43 -2.10 -11.69
C LEU A 81 14.17 -1.87 -12.54
N MET A 82 13.77 -2.83 -13.37
CA MET A 82 12.55 -2.77 -14.15
C MET A 82 11.31 -2.90 -13.27
N ALA A 83 11.32 -3.85 -12.33
CA ALA A 83 10.24 -4.03 -11.36
C ALA A 83 10.02 -2.75 -10.54
N LEU A 84 11.09 -2.17 -9.99
CA LEU A 84 11.02 -0.89 -9.26
C LEU A 84 10.44 0.24 -10.12
N LYS A 85 10.90 0.38 -11.37
CA LYS A 85 10.37 1.41 -12.29
C LYS A 85 8.90 1.21 -12.64
N LEU A 86 8.44 -0.03 -12.69
CA LEU A 86 7.03 -0.35 -12.89
C LEU A 86 6.23 0.01 -11.63
N THR A 87 6.71 -0.42 -10.45
CA THR A 87 6.09 -0.12 -9.16
C THR A 87 5.92 1.38 -8.95
N TRP A 88 6.98 2.17 -9.15
CA TRP A 88 6.91 3.64 -9.06
C TRP A 88 5.88 4.23 -10.01
N ARG A 89 5.85 3.79 -11.28
CA ARG A 89 4.84 4.26 -12.23
C ARG A 89 3.42 3.86 -11.87
N VAL A 90 3.23 2.71 -11.25
CA VAL A 90 1.90 2.28 -10.77
C VAL A 90 1.51 3.15 -9.58
N ILE A 91 2.41 3.42 -8.63
CA ILE A 91 2.16 4.33 -7.50
C ILE A 91 1.78 5.72 -8.01
N ASP A 92 2.48 6.26 -9.01
CA ASP A 92 2.17 7.56 -9.61
C ASP A 92 0.76 7.66 -10.22
N THR A 93 0.11 6.54 -10.53
CA THR A 93 -1.28 6.56 -11.03
C THR A 93 -2.31 6.84 -9.94
N PHE A 94 -1.95 6.62 -8.68
CA PHE A 94 -2.81 6.91 -7.54
C PHE A 94 -2.83 8.42 -7.30
N LYS A 95 -4.02 9.00 -7.39
CA LYS A 95 -4.23 10.41 -7.08
C LYS A 95 -4.59 10.54 -5.61
N LEU A 96 -3.87 11.38 -4.89
CA LEU A 96 -4.24 11.72 -3.53
C LEU A 96 -5.55 12.51 -3.54
N LYS A 97 -6.55 12.04 -2.80
CA LYS A 97 -7.87 12.65 -2.68
C LYS A 97 -7.98 13.51 -1.43
N LYS A 98 -7.57 12.98 -0.28
CA LYS A 98 -7.60 13.67 1.00
C LYS A 98 -6.56 13.11 1.97
N ILE A 99 -5.92 13.97 2.75
CA ILE A 99 -5.12 13.64 3.93
C ILE A 99 -5.82 14.26 5.13
N GLU A 100 -5.95 13.49 6.20
CA GLU A 100 -6.37 13.97 7.51
C GLU A 100 -5.30 13.52 8.51
N LEU A 101 -4.72 14.41 9.30
CA LEU A 101 -3.71 14.11 10.31
C LEU A 101 -4.19 14.69 11.63
N SER A 102 -4.21 13.90 12.70
CA SER A 102 -4.31 14.40 14.07
C SER A 102 -3.00 14.08 14.76
N LEU A 103 -2.36 15.09 15.33
CA LEU A 103 -1.07 14.93 15.99
C LEU A 103 -1.14 15.44 17.42
N ASP A 104 -0.63 14.64 18.35
CA ASP A 104 -0.31 15.06 19.70
C ASP A 104 1.15 14.71 20.01
N THR A 105 1.97 15.73 20.25
CA THR A 105 3.39 15.54 20.58
C THR A 105 3.62 15.29 22.06
N THR A 106 2.58 15.18 22.89
CA THR A 106 2.62 15.07 24.37
C THR A 106 3.29 16.25 25.09
N ASN A 107 3.74 17.25 24.32
CA ASN A 107 4.36 18.48 24.80
C ASN A 107 3.52 19.67 24.35
N VAL A 108 2.99 20.41 25.32
CA VAL A 108 2.10 21.55 25.07
C VAL A 108 2.78 22.63 24.22
N ILE A 109 4.06 22.91 24.48
CA ILE A 109 4.82 23.93 23.76
C ILE A 109 5.04 23.49 22.30
N THR A 110 5.42 22.23 22.08
CA THR A 110 5.63 21.69 20.73
C THR A 110 4.33 21.64 19.94
N ASN A 111 3.21 21.21 20.54
CA ASN A 111 1.88 21.27 19.92
C ASN A 111 1.48 22.71 19.56
N ALA A 112 1.73 23.68 20.44
CA ALA A 112 1.42 25.09 20.17
C ALA A 112 2.19 25.65 18.96
N TYR A 113 3.46 25.27 18.80
CA TYR A 113 4.24 25.67 17.62
C TYR A 113 3.75 25.07 16.31
N LEU A 114 3.06 23.93 16.35
CA LEU A 114 2.50 23.30 15.17
C LEU A 114 1.23 24.02 14.68
N ILE A 115 0.53 24.78 15.53
CA ILE A 115 -0.72 25.49 15.17
C ILE A 115 -0.55 26.40 13.94
N PRO A 116 0.42 27.35 13.92
CA PRO A 116 0.61 28.20 12.74
C PRO A 116 1.05 27.40 11.51
N VAL A 117 1.87 26.36 11.67
CA VAL A 117 2.30 25.49 10.57
C VAL A 117 1.10 24.76 9.97
N PHE A 118 0.23 24.21 10.80
CA PHE A 118 -0.95 23.47 10.36
C PHE A 118 -1.99 24.40 9.73
N ALA A 119 -2.12 25.64 10.24
CA ALA A 119 -2.98 26.64 9.63
C ALA A 119 -2.58 26.95 8.17
N ILE A 120 -1.27 27.00 7.88
CA ILE A 120 -0.75 27.25 6.52
C ILE A 120 -0.91 26.04 5.61
N LEU A 121 -0.67 24.83 6.13
CA LEU A 121 -0.70 23.59 5.35
C LEU A 121 -2.12 23.04 5.13
N ASN A 122 -3.09 23.53 5.89
CA ASN A 122 -4.50 23.17 5.76
C ASN A 122 -5.09 23.67 4.43
N GLY A 123 -5.87 22.81 3.78
CA GLY A 123 -6.55 23.16 2.52
C GLY A 123 -7.56 22.11 2.08
N ASN A 124 -8.11 22.28 0.87
CA ASN A 124 -9.23 21.45 0.40
C ASN A 124 -8.95 19.93 0.37
N ARG A 125 -7.68 19.53 0.29
CA ARG A 125 -7.26 18.11 0.25
C ARG A 125 -6.43 17.68 1.46
N VAL A 126 -6.10 18.60 2.37
CA VAL A 126 -5.20 18.35 3.51
C VAL A 126 -5.84 18.95 4.75
N GLN A 127 -6.15 18.12 5.73
CA GLN A 127 -6.71 18.52 7.01
C GLN A 127 -5.75 18.07 8.10
N LEU A 128 -5.16 19.01 8.81
CA LEU A 128 -4.20 18.79 9.87
C LEU A 128 -4.81 19.38 11.14
N ASN A 129 -4.88 18.56 12.18
CA ASN A 129 -5.42 18.89 13.47
C ASN A 129 -4.39 18.61 14.55
N ILE A 130 -4.34 19.48 15.55
CA ILE A 130 -3.53 19.30 16.76
C ILE A 130 -4.50 19.09 17.89
N ASN A 131 -4.23 18.10 18.72
CA ASN A 131 -5.01 17.84 19.92
C ASN A 131 -4.07 17.72 21.13
N TYR A 132 -4.65 17.70 22.32
CA TYR A 132 -3.94 17.62 23.61
C TYR A 132 -4.48 16.45 24.45
N ILE A 133 -5.04 15.44 23.79
CA ILE A 133 -5.79 14.34 24.43
C ILE A 133 -5.03 13.00 24.22
N GLY A 134 -3.89 13.00 23.55
CA GLY A 134 -3.07 11.83 23.26
C GLY A 134 -3.36 11.16 21.91
N ASP A 135 -4.27 11.70 21.09
CA ASP A 135 -4.69 11.09 19.84
C ASP A 135 -3.71 11.41 18.71
N THR A 136 -2.92 10.42 18.27
CA THR A 136 -2.06 10.58 17.09
C THR A 136 -2.43 9.59 16.01
N GLY A 137 -2.70 10.10 14.81
CA GLY A 137 -3.05 9.27 13.67
C GLY A 137 -3.19 10.05 12.37
N VAL A 138 -3.23 9.30 11.28
CA VAL A 138 -3.38 9.77 9.91
C VAL A 138 -4.44 8.96 9.17
N ILE A 139 -5.24 9.67 8.36
CA ILE A 139 -6.15 9.14 7.37
C ILE A 139 -5.69 9.60 6.00
N ILE A 140 -5.31 8.68 5.13
CA ILE A 140 -4.90 9.00 3.76
C ILE A 140 -5.84 8.32 2.78
N LYS A 141 -6.53 9.11 1.97
CA LYS A 141 -7.46 8.68 0.93
C LYS A 141 -6.83 8.93 -0.44
N TYR A 142 -6.65 7.85 -1.20
CA TYR A 142 -6.21 7.85 -2.58
C TYR A 142 -7.34 7.38 -3.51
N GLU A 143 -7.29 7.84 -4.75
CA GLU A 143 -8.21 7.46 -5.82
C GLU A 143 -7.43 7.04 -7.06
N ASN A 144 -7.86 5.96 -7.69
CA ASN A 144 -7.32 5.46 -8.93
C ASN A 144 -8.44 4.86 -9.82
N THR A 145 -8.15 4.62 -11.08
CA THR A 145 -9.00 3.81 -11.96
C THR A 145 -8.18 2.64 -12.48
N LEU A 146 -8.79 1.45 -12.57
CA LEU A 146 -8.14 0.26 -13.12
C LEU A 146 -7.52 0.53 -14.50
N PHE A 147 -8.21 1.34 -15.31
CA PHE A 147 -7.71 1.78 -16.61
C PHE A 147 -6.36 2.52 -16.52
N ARG A 148 -6.14 3.40 -15.53
CA ARG A 148 -4.87 4.10 -15.35
C ARG A 148 -3.73 3.15 -15.00
N ILE A 149 -3.98 2.20 -14.09
CA ILE A 149 -3.01 1.18 -13.69
C ILE A 149 -2.63 0.31 -14.89
N LEU A 150 -3.64 -0.16 -15.64
CA LEU A 150 -3.45 -0.99 -16.82
C LEU A 150 -2.66 -0.24 -17.90
N PHE A 151 -3.06 1.00 -18.19
CA PHE A 151 -2.37 1.85 -19.16
C PHE A 151 -0.91 2.11 -18.77
N ALA A 152 -0.62 2.40 -17.49
CA ALA A 152 0.74 2.59 -17.01
C ALA A 152 1.59 1.32 -17.18
N THR A 153 1.01 0.15 -16.92
CA THR A 153 1.68 -1.14 -17.05
C THR A 153 1.97 -1.48 -18.51
N ILE A 154 0.96 -1.37 -19.39
CA ILE A 154 1.11 -1.60 -20.84
C ILE A 154 2.13 -0.62 -21.45
N LYS A 155 2.02 0.67 -21.13
CA LYS A 155 2.97 1.69 -21.58
C LYS A 155 4.40 1.36 -21.12
N SER A 156 4.56 0.86 -19.90
CA SER A 156 5.86 0.42 -19.38
C SER A 156 6.43 -0.76 -20.17
N TYR A 157 5.59 -1.76 -20.41
CA TYR A 157 5.95 -2.95 -21.17
C TYR A 157 6.36 -2.62 -22.61
N LEU A 158 5.57 -1.80 -23.31
CA LEU A 158 5.85 -1.37 -24.68
C LEU A 158 7.14 -0.56 -24.79
N LYS A 159 7.38 0.37 -23.84
CA LYS A 159 8.63 1.15 -23.78
C LYS A 159 9.85 0.25 -23.59
N HIS A 160 9.70 -0.83 -22.83
CA HIS A 160 10.77 -1.80 -22.64
C HIS A 160 11.00 -2.66 -23.88
N LYS A 161 9.95 -3.18 -24.51
CA LYS A 161 10.05 -3.96 -25.77
C LYS A 161 10.76 -3.18 -26.87
N LYS A 162 10.46 -1.88 -27.03
CA LYS A 162 11.15 -1.00 -27.99
C LYS A 162 12.64 -0.80 -27.70
N ARG A 163 13.07 -0.84 -26.44
CA ARG A 163 14.50 -0.72 -26.08
C ARG A 163 15.28 -2.00 -26.40
N LYS A 164 14.69 -3.18 -26.17
CA LYS A 164 15.30 -4.46 -26.54
C LYS A 164 15.46 -4.67 -28.05
N LEU A 165 14.62 -4.04 -28.88
CA LEU A 165 14.71 -4.11 -30.35
C LEU A 165 15.74 -3.16 -30.98
N LYS A 166 16.32 -2.23 -30.19
CA LYS A 166 17.34 -1.27 -30.63
C LYS A 166 18.76 -1.62 -30.18
N THR A 167 18.93 -2.75 -29.49
CA THR A 167 20.22 -3.28 -29.02
C THR A 167 20.49 -4.56 -29.77
#